data_AF-W7XLU4-F1
#
_entry.id   AF-W7XLU4-F1
#
_cell.length_a   1.000
_cell.length_b   1.000
_cell.length_c   1.000
_cell.angle_alpha   90.00
_cell.angle_beta   90.00
_cell.angle_gamma   90.00
#
_symmetry.space_group_name_H-M   'P 1'
#
loop_
_entity.id
_entity.type
_entity.pdbx_description
1 polymer ?
#
loop_
_entity_poly.entity_id
_entity_poly.type
_entity_poly.pdbx_seq_one_letter_code
_entity_poly.pdbx_strand_id
1 'polypeptide(L)'
;MMEKDQIKIINIDAVIIAQAPKMADYIVQMEQNISNTLKIESDRISVKATTEDKLGFTGNQQGIASKALFAFVKRKSLINSNRKLTLNSKKIARFQI
;
A
#
# COMPACT_ATOMS: atom_id res chain seq x y z
N MET A 1 -9.95 12.73 0.20
CA MET A 1 -10.07 11.74 1.30
C MET A 1 -8.91 11.83 2.31
N MET A 2 -7.63 11.90 1.90
CA MET A 2 -6.48 11.90 2.83
C MET A 2 -6.22 13.23 3.56
N GLU A 3 -6.54 14.38 2.95
CA GLU A 3 -6.33 15.70 3.56
C GLU A 3 -7.25 15.96 4.77
N LYS A 4 -8.46 15.37 4.78
CA LYS A 4 -9.42 15.56 5.87
C LYS A 4 -8.98 14.96 7.21
N ASP A 5 -8.08 13.98 7.18
CA ASP A 5 -7.69 13.21 8.37
C ASP A 5 -6.24 13.44 8.83
N GLN A 6 -5.50 14.39 8.23
CA GLN A 6 -4.08 14.64 8.54
C GLN A 6 -3.22 13.36 8.49
N ILE A 7 -3.50 12.50 7.50
CA ILE A 7 -2.81 11.22 7.32
C ILE A 7 -1.59 11.45 6.41
N LYS A 8 -0.41 11.03 6.88
CA LYS A 8 0.82 10.99 6.10
C LYS A 8 1.19 9.54 5.82
N ILE A 9 1.31 9.18 4.55
CA ILE A 9 1.80 7.86 4.13
C ILE A 9 3.31 7.79 4.40
N ILE A 10 3.76 6.71 5.02
CA ILE A 10 5.18 6.41 5.23
C ILE A 10 5.72 5.63 4.03
N ASN A 11 5.06 4.52 3.69
CA ASN A 11 5.43 3.66 2.59
C ASN A 11 4.24 2.82 2.11
N ILE A 12 4.37 2.29 0.90
CA ILE A 12 3.40 1.41 0.24
C ILE A 12 4.16 0.21 -0.31
N ASP A 13 3.69 -1.00 -0.02
CA ASP A 13 4.15 -2.24 -0.63
C ASP A 13 2.94 -2.93 -1.28
N ALA A 14 3.02 -3.22 -2.57
CA ALA A 14 1.98 -3.90 -3.33
C ALA A 14 2.54 -5.17 -3.97
N VAL A 15 1.74 -6.22 -3.99
CA VAL A 15 2.05 -7.52 -4.60
C VAL A 15 0.97 -7.87 -5.59
N ILE A 16 1.36 -8.09 -6.84
CA ILE A 16 0.52 -8.57 -7.92
C ILE A 16 0.72 -10.08 -8.04
N ILE A 17 -0.38 -10.83 -8.10
CA ILE A 17 -0.39 -12.27 -8.23
C ILE A 17 -1.00 -12.60 -9.59
N ALA A 18 -0.16 -12.96 -10.55
CA ALA A 18 -0.56 -13.22 -11.92
C ALA A 18 0.37 -14.25 -12.57
N GLN A 19 -0.21 -15.20 -13.32
CA GLN A 19 0.56 -16.19 -14.07
C GLN A 19 1.16 -15.61 -15.37
N ALA A 20 0.45 -14.67 -15.99
CA ALA A 20 0.86 -13.93 -17.17
C ALA A 20 0.04 -12.63 -17.29
N PRO A 21 0.53 -11.58 -17.99
CA PRO A 21 1.87 -11.43 -18.58
C PRO A 21 2.97 -11.20 -17.53
N LYS A 22 4.24 -11.09 -17.97
CA LYS A 22 5.36 -10.74 -17.09
C LYS A 22 5.16 -9.32 -16.58
N MET A 23 4.90 -9.19 -15.28
CA MET A 23 4.65 -7.89 -14.66
C MET A 23 5.91 -7.02 -14.52
N ALA A 24 7.10 -7.62 -14.57
CA ALA A 24 8.38 -6.92 -14.41
C ALA A 24 8.52 -5.70 -15.32
N ASP A 25 8.06 -5.80 -16.57
CA ASP A 25 8.14 -4.71 -17.56
C ASP A 25 7.26 -3.51 -17.21
N TYR A 26 6.26 -3.70 -16.34
CA TYR A 26 5.27 -2.69 -15.96
C TYR A 26 5.46 -2.16 -14.55
N ILE A 27 6.25 -2.83 -13.69
CA ILE A 27 6.42 -2.47 -12.27
C ILE A 27 6.85 -1.02 -12.11
N VAL A 28 7.87 -0.57 -12.85
CA VAL A 28 8.39 0.80 -12.75
C VAL A 28 7.32 1.84 -13.13
N GLN A 29 6.53 1.56 -14.17
CA GLN A 29 5.44 2.44 -14.57
C GLN A 29 4.33 2.48 -13.52
N MET A 30 4.02 1.35 -12.87
CA MET A 30 3.04 1.29 -11.78
C MET A 30 3.50 2.10 -10.57
N GLU A 31 4.77 1.97 -10.17
CA GLU A 31 5.36 2.76 -9.09
C GLU A 31 5.27 4.26 -9.38
N GLN A 32 5.62 4.68 -10.60
CA GLN A 32 5.51 6.08 -11.01
C GLN A 32 4.06 6.58 -11.00
N ASN A 33 3.11 5.77 -11.47
CA ASN A 33 1.69 6.12 -11.46
C ASN A 33 1.17 6.28 -10.03
N ILE A 34 1.56 5.39 -9.11
CA ILE A 34 1.20 5.47 -7.70
C ILE A 34 1.82 6.72 -7.06
N SER A 35 3.10 6.99 -7.33
CA SER A 35 3.83 8.19 -6.87
C SER A 35 3.12 9.47 -7.30
N ASN A 36 2.79 9.58 -8.59
CA ASN A 36 2.13 10.75 -9.15
C ASN A 36 0.71 10.93 -8.58
N THR A 37 -0.04 9.84 -8.42
CA THR A 37 -1.43 9.87 -7.94
C THR A 37 -1.51 10.25 -6.47
N LEU A 38 -0.64 9.66 -5.64
CA LEU A 38 -0.64 9.88 -4.19
C LEU A 38 0.28 11.03 -3.75
N LYS A 39 1.04 11.62 -4.68
CA LYS A 39 2.03 12.68 -4.45
C LYS A 39 3.02 12.28 -3.35
N ILE A 40 3.54 11.06 -3.45
CA ILE A 40 4.57 10.54 -2.56
C ILE A 40 5.81 10.18 -3.37
N GLU A 41 6.97 10.32 -2.76
CA GLU A 41 8.25 9.94 -3.36
C GLU A 41 8.23 8.46 -3.79
N SER A 42 8.81 8.17 -4.96
CA SER A 42 8.86 6.81 -5.51
C SER A 42 9.67 5.85 -4.65
N ASP A 43 10.65 6.35 -3.88
CA ASP A 43 11.46 5.58 -2.94
C ASP A 43 10.65 4.91 -1.81
N ARG A 44 9.41 5.37 -1.59
CA ARG A 44 8.48 4.86 -0.58
C ARG A 44 7.46 3.88 -1.15
N ILE A 45 7.52 3.59 -2.44
CA ILE A 45 6.61 2.67 -3.12
C ILE A 45 7.42 1.47 -3.58
N SER A 46 6.87 0.29 -3.35
CA SER A 46 7.43 -0.97 -3.82
C SER A 46 6.30 -1.78 -4.45
N VAL A 47 6.44 -2.14 -5.72
CA VAL A 47 5.52 -3.05 -6.41
C VAL A 47 6.25 -4.33 -6.78
N LYS A 48 5.70 -5.47 -6.36
CA LYS A 48 6.25 -6.80 -6.60
C LYS A 48 5.25 -7.64 -7.37
N ALA A 49 5.74 -8.67 -8.05
CA ALA A 49 4.91 -9.65 -8.71
C ALA A 49 5.33 -11.07 -8.35
N THR A 50 4.35 -11.96 -8.19
CA THR A 50 4.55 -13.39 -7.95
C THR A 50 3.52 -14.22 -8.72
N THR A 51 3.83 -15.48 -8.94
CA THR A 51 2.92 -16.49 -9.49
C THR A 51 2.38 -17.38 -8.36
N GLU A 52 1.24 -18.05 -8.58
CA GLU A 52 0.74 -19.12 -7.69
C GLU A 52 1.06 -20.52 -8.25
N ASP A 53 2.07 -20.65 -9.11
CA ASP A 53 2.56 -21.93 -9.65
C ASP A 53 1.44 -22.86 -10.17
N LYS A 54 0.48 -22.28 -10.91
CA LYS A 54 -0.71 -22.95 -11.45
C LYS A 54 -1.72 -23.46 -10.40
N LEU A 55 -1.59 -23.04 -9.15
CA LEU A 55 -2.58 -23.28 -8.11
C LEU A 55 -3.59 -22.12 -8.07
N GLY A 56 -4.83 -22.44 -7.73
CA GLY A 56 -5.89 -21.46 -7.60
C GLY A 56 -6.32 -20.81 -8.93
N PHE A 57 -7.22 -19.82 -8.84
CA PHE A 57 -7.78 -19.15 -10.01
C PHE A 57 -6.73 -18.29 -10.74
N THR A 58 -5.77 -17.71 -10.02
CA THR A 58 -4.71 -16.90 -10.64
C THR A 58 -3.71 -17.76 -11.39
N GLY A 59 -3.37 -18.95 -10.85
CA GLY A 59 -2.55 -19.93 -11.53
C GLY A 59 -3.19 -20.53 -12.78
N ASN A 60 -4.52 -20.68 -12.77
CA ASN A 60 -5.30 -21.11 -13.93
C ASN A 60 -5.57 -20.01 -14.98
N GLN A 61 -4.94 -18.83 -14.84
CA GLN A 61 -5.12 -17.69 -15.75
C GLN A 61 -6.58 -17.20 -15.85
N GLN A 62 -7.39 -17.47 -14.84
CA GLN A 62 -8.79 -17.03 -14.79
C GLN A 62 -8.93 -15.61 -14.25
N GLY A 63 -7.86 -15.04 -13.70
CA GLY A 63 -7.84 -13.68 -13.21
C GLY A 63 -6.48 -13.29 -12.61
N ILE A 64 -6.39 -12.05 -12.18
CA ILE A 64 -5.23 -11.47 -11.49
C ILE A 64 -5.69 -11.04 -10.11
N ALA A 65 -4.91 -11.34 -9.08
CA ALA A 65 -5.13 -10.83 -7.73
C ALA A 65 -4.08 -9.77 -7.38
N SER A 66 -4.40 -8.89 -6.44
CA SER A 66 -3.44 -7.93 -5.92
C SER A 66 -3.64 -7.73 -4.42
N LYS A 67 -2.55 -7.43 -3.72
CA LYS A 67 -2.54 -7.12 -2.30
C LYS A 67 -1.73 -5.85 -2.09
N ALA A 68 -2.23 -4.92 -1.30
CA ALA A 68 -1.52 -3.70 -0.97
C ALA A 68 -1.48 -3.49 0.55
N LEU A 69 -0.31 -3.14 1.06
CA LEU A 69 -0.07 -2.77 2.44
C LEU A 69 0.56 -1.39 2.46
N PHE A 70 0.11 -0.54 3.37
CA PHE A 70 0.72 0.77 3.57
C PHE A 70 0.79 1.10 5.05
N ALA A 71 1.88 1.76 5.44
CA ALA A 71 1.98 2.36 6.76
C ALA A 71 1.69 3.84 6.67
N PHE A 72 0.97 4.36 7.66
CA PHE A 72 0.64 5.77 7.73
C PHE A 72 0.72 6.28 9.16
N VAL A 73 0.92 7.58 9.29
CA VAL A 73 0.86 8.30 10.57
C VAL A 73 -0.29 9.29 10.49
N LYS A 74 -1.15 9.27 11.51
CA LYS A 74 -2.12 10.34 11.73
C LYS A 74 -1.49 11.41 12.61
N ARG A 75 -1.38 12.64 12.13
CA ARG A 75 -1.00 13.76 13.01
C ARG A 75 -2.13 13.99 14.00
N LYS A 76 -1.82 13.90 15.30
CA LYS A 76 -2.72 14.39 16.35
C LYS A 76 -2.65 15.92 16.33
N SER A 77 -3.80 16.58 16.22
CA SER A 77 -3.91 18.01 16.49
C SER A 77 -3.56 18.23 17.96
N LEU A 78 -2.41 18.87 18.23
CA LEU A 78 -2.03 19.30 19.57
C LEU A 78 -2.78 20.61 19.88
N ILE A 79 -4.06 20.49 20.21
CA ILE A 79 -4.74 21.57 20.95
C ILE A 79 -4.37 21.34 22.41
N ASN A 80 -3.41 22.11 22.91
CA ASN A 80 -2.94 22.03 24.28
C ASN A 80 -4.06 22.50 25.22
N SER A 81 -4.48 21.62 26.14
CA SER A 81 -4.97 21.95 27.48
C SER A 81 -4.97 20.67 28.34
N ASN A 82 -3.82 20.39 28.96
CA ASN A 82 -3.70 19.66 30.23
C ASN A 82 -4.37 18.28 30.40
N ARG A 83 -4.14 17.27 29.55
CA ARG A 83 -4.27 15.86 29.99
C ARG A 83 -3.20 14.95 29.40
N LYS A 84 -2.32 14.45 30.27
CA LYS A 84 -1.54 13.22 30.07
C LYS A 84 -2.47 12.15 29.51
N LEU A 85 -2.20 11.66 28.30
CA LEU A 85 -2.71 10.37 27.85
C LEU A 85 -1.60 9.65 27.09
N THR A 86 -1.03 8.72 27.83
CA THR A 86 -0.16 7.60 27.47
C THR A 86 -0.30 7.17 26.02
N LEU A 87 0.84 7.17 25.33
CA LEU A 87 1.06 6.42 24.09
C LEU A 87 0.70 4.96 24.33
N ASN A 88 -0.24 4.41 23.55
CA ASN A 88 -0.27 2.98 23.29
C ASN A 88 -0.51 2.69 21.80
N SER A 89 0.59 2.25 21.17
CA SER A 89 0.72 1.20 20.15
C SER A 89 -0.15 1.23 18.88
N LYS A 90 0.52 1.52 17.76
CA LYS A 90 0.46 0.87 16.43
C LYS A 90 -0.91 0.32 15.98
N LYS A 91 -1.64 1.12 15.17
CA LYS A 91 -2.68 0.60 14.25
C LYS A 91 -2.04 0.37 12.87
N ILE A 92 -1.78 -0.87 12.52
CA ILE A 92 -1.49 -1.28 11.14
C ILE A 92 -2.85 -1.65 10.53
N ALA A 93 -3.34 -0.84 9.59
CA ALA A 93 -4.58 -1.16 8.87
C ALA A 93 -4.25 -2.16 7.75
N ARG A 94 -4.79 -3.37 7.87
CA ARG A 94 -4.68 -4.42 6.85
C ARG A 94 -6.04 -4.49 6.15
N PHE A 95 -6.15 -3.89 4.97
CA PHE A 95 -7.31 -4.08 4.09
C PHE A 95 -6.97 -5.21 3.11
N GLN A 96 -7.68 -6.33 3.22
CA GLN A 96 -7.80 -7.32 2.17
C GLN A 96 -9.13 -7.05 1.46
N ILE A 97 -9.08 -6.94 0.13
CA ILE A 97 -10.25 -7.01 -0.75
C ILE A 97 -10.32 -8.45 -1.24
#